data_AF-A0A1I4B5Q8-F1
#
_entry.id   AF-A0A1I4B5Q8-F1
#
_cell.length_a   1.000
_cell.length_b   1.000
_cell.length_c   1.000
_cell.angle_alpha   90.00
_cell.angle_beta   90.00
_cell.angle_gamma   90.00
#
_symmetry.space_group_name_H-M   'P 1'
#
loop_
_entity.id
_entity.type
_entity.pdbx_description
1 polymer ?
#
loop_
_entity_poly.entity_id
_entity_poly.type
_entity_poly.pdbx_seq_one_letter_code
_entity_poly.pdbx_strand_id
1 'polypeptide(L)'
;MQRTPHKSLISTHKTWIGTLSDYVDHWRRTTGMSREAVAEMIISKYQDINKSSLPGVKEFANDKSSDIDKNYEARRVNADRVFRWLDDKSKDSTLLPANFLPTVILALPDDLRSRCANDLLRHVGMVAQEVVVEESTSNALTHFRSIIKESADTELALAELLDGETVEELITVQQEINELELATSKAKNFVSAKLASMRNNPLIDVTGAVGGRAGSQ
;
A
#
# COMPACT_ATOMS: atom_id res chain seq x y z
N MET A 1 40.21 21.40 12.74
CA MET A 1 39.22 20.68 11.89
C MET A 1 37.87 20.74 12.60
N GLN A 2 37.05 21.75 12.29
CA GLN A 2 35.77 21.97 12.96
C GLN A 2 34.69 21.15 12.23
N ARG A 3 34.00 20.26 12.94
CA ARG A 3 32.81 19.57 12.44
C ARG A 3 31.68 20.58 12.37
N THR A 4 31.21 20.86 11.16
CA THR A 4 29.97 21.58 10.90
C THR A 4 28.79 20.81 11.50
N PRO A 5 27.90 21.45 12.27
CA PRO A 5 26.68 20.78 12.73
C PRO A 5 25.78 20.53 11.52
N HIS A 6 25.41 19.27 11.32
CA HIS A 6 24.37 18.86 10.41
C HIS A 6 23.10 19.61 10.81
N LYS A 7 22.68 20.62 10.03
CA LYS A 7 21.34 21.19 10.18
C LYS A 7 20.39 20.02 10.02
N SER A 8 19.74 19.60 11.11
CA SER A 8 18.54 18.79 10.96
C SER A 8 17.58 19.64 10.16
N LEU A 9 17.18 19.14 8.99
CA LEU A 9 16.06 19.71 8.27
C LEU A 9 14.89 19.66 9.25
N ILE A 10 14.43 20.83 9.65
CA ILE A 10 13.29 21.01 10.53
C ILE A 10 12.12 20.25 9.89
N SER A 11 11.84 19.05 10.40
CA SER A 11 10.60 18.35 10.15
C SER A 11 9.52 19.20 10.81
N THR A 12 8.82 20.02 10.03
CA THR A 12 7.49 20.46 10.45
C THR A 12 6.68 19.18 10.54
N HIS A 13 6.57 18.60 11.75
CA HIS A 13 5.86 17.37 12.02
C HIS A 13 4.38 17.59 11.70
N LYS A 14 4.01 17.43 10.43
CA LYS A 14 2.62 17.43 10.00
C LYS A 14 1.97 16.20 10.60
N THR A 15 0.75 16.35 11.10
CA THR A 15 -0.01 15.19 11.53
C THR A 15 -0.32 14.32 10.30
N TRP A 16 -0.76 13.09 10.56
CA TRP A 16 -1.20 12.19 9.49
C TRP A 16 -2.38 12.78 8.71
N ILE A 17 -3.29 13.49 9.38
CA ILE A 17 -4.45 14.11 8.76
C ILE A 17 -4.04 15.34 7.95
N GLY A 18 -3.14 16.18 8.49
CA GLY A 18 -2.58 17.30 7.76
C GLY A 18 -1.87 16.86 6.49
N THR A 19 -1.12 15.75 6.55
CA THR A 19 -0.49 15.13 5.38
C THR A 19 -1.54 14.68 4.36
N LEU A 20 -2.57 13.93 4.78
CA LEU A 20 -3.64 13.50 3.88
C LEU A 20 -4.39 14.68 3.25
N SER A 21 -4.72 15.69 4.04
CA SER A 21 -5.40 16.89 3.59
C SER A 21 -4.61 17.58 2.49
N ASP A 22 -3.28 17.71 2.64
CA ASP A 22 -2.44 18.34 1.63
C ASP A 22 -2.42 17.54 0.32
N TYR A 23 -2.36 16.20 0.38
CA TYR A 23 -2.42 15.34 -0.81
C TYR A 23 -3.77 15.38 -1.51
N VAL A 24 -4.88 15.39 -0.76
CA VAL A 24 -6.23 15.53 -1.31
C VAL A 24 -6.42 16.91 -1.95
N ASP A 25 -5.94 17.97 -1.30
CA ASP A 25 -5.97 19.32 -1.86
C ASP A 25 -5.12 19.45 -3.12
N HIS A 26 -3.93 18.84 -3.12
CA HIS A 26 -3.06 18.81 -4.28
C HIS A 26 -3.75 18.11 -5.45
N TRP A 27 -4.29 16.90 -5.23
CA TRP A 27 -5.05 16.14 -6.21
C TRP A 27 -6.23 16.96 -6.79
N ARG A 28 -7.02 17.59 -5.92
CA ARG A 28 -8.15 18.43 -6.33
C ARG A 28 -7.70 19.58 -7.24
N ARG A 29 -6.62 20.28 -6.88
CA ARG A 29 -6.12 21.45 -7.62
C ARG A 29 -5.52 21.06 -8.97
N THR A 30 -4.75 19.99 -9.04
CA THR A 30 -4.09 19.55 -10.29
C THR A 30 -5.10 19.02 -11.32
N THR A 31 -6.20 18.43 -10.85
CA THR A 31 -7.27 17.92 -11.72
C THR A 31 -8.38 18.93 -12.00
N GLY A 32 -8.36 20.11 -11.36
CA GLY A 32 -9.41 21.12 -11.49
C GLY A 32 -10.77 20.71 -10.90
N MET A 33 -10.81 19.66 -10.07
CA MET A 33 -12.05 19.13 -9.51
C MET A 33 -12.62 20.02 -8.38
N SER A 34 -13.95 19.97 -8.23
CA SER A 34 -14.62 20.57 -7.06
C SER A 34 -14.40 19.72 -5.81
N ARG A 35 -14.74 20.27 -4.64
CA ARG A 35 -14.70 19.51 -3.37
C ARG A 35 -15.67 18.34 -3.42
N GLU A 36 -16.86 18.56 -3.96
CA GLU A 36 -17.91 17.56 -4.13
C GLU A 36 -17.48 16.42 -5.05
N ALA A 37 -16.79 16.72 -6.15
CA ALA A 37 -16.28 15.72 -7.07
C ALA A 37 -15.24 14.80 -6.39
N VAL A 38 -14.24 15.38 -5.71
CA VAL A 38 -13.20 14.59 -5.01
C VAL A 38 -13.79 13.81 -3.84
N ALA A 39 -14.70 14.40 -3.07
CA ALA A 39 -15.37 13.71 -1.98
C ALA A 39 -16.18 12.50 -2.49
N GLU A 40 -16.85 12.63 -3.64
CA GLU A 40 -17.59 11.52 -4.26
C GLU A 40 -16.65 10.37 -4.63
N MET A 41 -15.46 10.65 -5.17
CA MET A 41 -14.48 9.60 -5.49
C MET A 41 -13.99 8.86 -4.24
N ILE A 42 -13.76 9.59 -3.13
CA ILE A 42 -13.37 8.99 -1.84
C ILE A 42 -14.50 8.12 -1.29
N ILE A 43 -15.75 8.60 -1.35
CA ILE A 43 -16.92 7.88 -0.86
C ILE A 43 -17.23 6.65 -1.71
N SER A 44 -17.11 6.76 -3.04
CA SER A 44 -17.23 5.63 -3.94
C SER A 44 -16.20 4.56 -3.59
N LYS A 45 -14.93 4.94 -3.36
CA LYS A 45 -13.90 4.00 -2.90
C LYS A 45 -14.25 3.40 -1.54
N TYR A 46 -14.81 4.18 -0.62
CA TYR A 46 -15.29 3.69 0.68
C TYR A 46 -16.31 2.57 0.50
N GLN A 47 -17.30 2.79 -0.36
CA GLN A 47 -18.40 1.87 -0.63
C GLN A 47 -17.90 0.60 -1.34
N ASP A 48 -16.95 0.74 -2.27
CA ASP A 48 -16.33 -0.38 -2.97
C ASP A 48 -15.61 -1.34 -2.01
N ILE A 49 -14.87 -0.79 -1.04
CA ILE A 49 -14.12 -1.57 -0.04
C ILE A 49 -15.09 -2.18 1.00
N ASN A 50 -16.15 -1.46 1.36
CA ASN A 50 -17.03 -1.79 2.48
C ASN A 50 -18.42 -2.28 2.03
N LYS A 51 -18.49 -3.11 0.98
CA LYS A 51 -19.75 -3.67 0.45
C LYS A 51 -20.59 -4.39 1.53
N SER A 52 -19.96 -4.86 2.61
CA SER A 52 -20.63 -5.52 3.75
C SER A 52 -20.90 -4.59 4.96
N SER A 53 -20.80 -3.27 4.80
CA SER A 53 -21.09 -2.25 5.82
C SER A 53 -20.31 -2.43 7.13
N LEU A 54 -19.10 -1.86 7.22
CA LEU A 54 -18.40 -1.79 8.51
C LEU A 54 -19.16 -0.89 9.51
N PRO A 55 -19.16 -1.23 10.81
CA PRO A 55 -19.65 -0.34 11.86
C PRO A 55 -18.85 0.97 11.89
N GLY A 56 -19.54 2.12 11.95
CA GLY A 56 -18.93 3.43 12.17
C GLY A 56 -19.04 4.43 11.02
N VAL A 57 -19.44 4.01 9.81
CA VAL A 57 -19.74 4.93 8.69
C VAL A 57 -21.04 4.47 8.00
N LYS A 58 -22.14 4.49 8.77
CA LYS A 58 -23.49 4.20 8.25
C LYS A 58 -24.14 5.39 7.53
N GLU A 59 -23.38 6.46 7.29
CA GLU A 59 -23.96 7.81 7.22
C GLU A 59 -23.80 8.56 5.89
N PHE A 60 -23.10 8.01 4.89
CA PHE A 60 -23.13 8.63 3.57
C PHE A 60 -24.49 8.37 2.95
N ALA A 61 -25.26 9.43 2.74
CA ALA A 61 -26.58 9.37 2.14
C ALA A 61 -26.47 9.07 0.64
N ASN A 62 -26.08 7.84 0.29
CA ASN A 62 -26.36 7.28 -1.02
C ASN A 62 -27.67 6.49 -0.87
N ASP A 63 -28.77 7.22 -0.67
CA ASP A 63 -30.06 6.66 -1.00
C ASP A 63 -29.98 6.21 -2.46
N LYS A 64 -30.45 4.98 -2.69
CA LYS A 64 -30.43 4.23 -3.94
C LYS A 64 -31.29 4.88 -5.04
N SER A 65 -31.12 6.17 -5.28
CA SER A 65 -31.59 6.86 -6.45
C SER A 65 -30.49 6.73 -7.49
N SER A 66 -30.78 6.02 -8.58
CA SER A 66 -29.90 5.76 -9.72
C SER A 66 -29.45 7.01 -10.50
N ASP A 67 -29.56 8.20 -9.91
CA ASP A 67 -29.17 9.48 -10.48
C ASP A 67 -28.37 10.30 -9.44
N ILE A 68 -27.06 10.06 -9.36
CA ILE A 68 -26.10 10.90 -8.62
C ILE A 68 -26.13 12.36 -9.12
N ASP A 69 -26.56 12.59 -10.36
CA ASP A 69 -26.74 13.92 -10.94
C ASP A 69 -27.91 14.71 -10.33
N LYS A 70 -28.84 14.05 -9.61
CA LYS A 70 -30.07 14.70 -9.09
C LYS A 70 -30.02 15.09 -7.61
N ASN A 71 -29.05 14.61 -6.83
CA ASN A 71 -28.99 14.89 -5.38
C ASN A 71 -27.82 15.80 -5.00
N TYR A 72 -27.84 17.03 -5.50
CA TYR A 72 -26.81 18.05 -5.27
C TYR A 72 -26.58 18.34 -3.78
N GLU A 73 -27.65 18.40 -2.97
CA GLU A 73 -27.55 18.65 -1.54
C GLU A 73 -26.85 17.51 -0.78
N ALA A 74 -27.13 16.25 -1.11
CA ALA A 74 -26.42 15.14 -0.50
C ALA A 74 -24.92 15.16 -0.83
N ARG A 75 -24.56 15.48 -2.08
CA ARG A 75 -23.16 15.62 -2.50
C ARG A 75 -22.45 16.73 -1.73
N ARG A 76 -23.10 17.88 -1.57
CA ARG A 76 -22.58 19.01 -0.78
C ARG A 76 -22.38 18.64 0.69
N VAL A 77 -23.39 18.04 1.33
CA VAL A 77 -23.32 17.60 2.75
C VAL A 77 -22.22 16.57 2.96
N ASN A 78 -22.11 15.60 2.05
CA ASN A 78 -21.07 14.58 2.09
C ASN A 78 -19.67 15.19 1.92
N ALA A 79 -19.51 16.13 0.99
CA ALA A 79 -18.26 16.86 0.79
C ALA A 79 -17.88 17.68 2.02
N ASP A 80 -18.81 18.44 2.59
CA ASP A 80 -18.60 19.20 3.81
C ASP A 80 -18.15 18.28 4.95
N ARG A 81 -18.74 17.10 5.09
CA ARG A 81 -18.34 16.10 6.08
C ARG A 81 -16.91 15.60 5.85
N VAL A 82 -16.56 15.17 4.64
CA VAL A 82 -15.23 14.64 4.30
C VAL A 82 -14.15 15.70 4.55
N PHE A 83 -14.34 16.92 4.05
CA PHE A 83 -13.36 17.99 4.23
C PHE A 83 -13.28 18.47 5.68
N ARG A 84 -14.37 18.39 6.45
CA ARG A 84 -14.34 18.64 7.90
C ARG A 84 -13.56 17.56 8.67
N TRP A 85 -13.50 16.33 8.16
CA TRP A 85 -12.67 15.27 8.75
C TRP A 85 -11.19 15.43 8.41
N LEU A 86 -10.89 15.92 7.21
CA LEU A 86 -9.52 16.20 6.75
C LEU A 86 -8.97 17.53 7.29
N ASP A 87 -9.83 18.40 7.83
CA ASP A 87 -9.39 19.66 8.42
C ASP A 87 -8.69 19.44 9.77
N ASP A 88 -7.37 19.48 9.71
CA ASP A 88 -6.44 19.34 10.84
C ASP A 88 -5.99 20.70 11.41
N LYS A 89 -6.44 21.82 10.84
CA LYS A 89 -5.95 23.16 11.21
C LYS A 89 -6.90 23.94 12.10
N SER A 90 -8.21 23.69 11.98
CA SER A 90 -9.22 24.48 12.68
C SER A 90 -9.71 23.88 14.00
N LYS A 91 -9.26 22.67 14.38
CA LYS A 91 -9.82 21.93 15.53
C LYS A 91 -8.76 21.25 16.38
N ASP A 92 -9.00 21.28 17.69
CA ASP A 92 -8.16 20.62 18.70
C ASP A 92 -8.35 19.09 18.77
N SER A 93 -9.28 18.51 17.99
CA SER A 93 -9.56 17.07 17.97
C SER A 93 -9.67 16.49 16.57
N THR A 94 -9.06 15.31 16.38
CA THR A 94 -9.19 14.50 15.17
C THR A 94 -10.64 14.04 14.99
N LEU A 95 -11.26 14.47 13.88
CA LEU A 95 -12.61 14.04 13.53
C LEU A 95 -12.65 12.88 12.52
N LEU A 96 -11.51 12.53 11.93
CA LEU A 96 -11.39 11.46 10.95
C LEU A 96 -11.48 10.09 11.62
N PRO A 97 -12.48 9.25 11.28
CA PRO A 97 -12.53 7.88 11.76
C PRO A 97 -11.31 7.09 11.27
N ALA A 98 -10.65 6.32 12.15
CA ALA A 98 -9.47 5.55 11.79
C ALA A 98 -9.70 4.59 10.62
N ASN A 99 -10.90 3.99 10.55
CA ASN A 99 -11.30 3.10 9.45
C ASN A 99 -11.48 3.81 8.10
N PHE A 100 -11.59 5.15 8.09
CA PHE A 100 -11.72 5.94 6.87
C PHE A 100 -10.36 6.35 6.30
N LEU A 101 -9.29 6.31 7.11
CA LEU A 101 -7.93 6.66 6.69
C LEU A 101 -7.44 5.83 5.48
N PRO A 102 -7.55 4.48 5.47
CA PRO A 102 -7.09 3.69 4.33
C PRO A 102 -7.88 3.99 3.05
N THR A 103 -9.17 4.32 3.20
CA THR A 103 -10.02 4.70 2.06
C THR A 103 -9.55 5.98 1.39
N VAL A 104 -9.21 7.01 2.17
CA VAL A 104 -8.69 8.27 1.60
C VAL A 104 -7.42 8.00 0.79
N ILE A 105 -6.50 7.19 1.34
CA ILE A 105 -5.26 6.80 0.65
C ILE A 105 -5.56 6.02 -0.63
N LEU A 106 -6.45 5.02 -0.57
CA LEU A 106 -6.81 4.19 -1.73
C LEU A 106 -7.57 4.96 -2.82
N ALA A 107 -8.24 6.06 -2.46
CA ALA A 107 -8.93 6.92 -3.40
C ALA A 107 -7.99 7.85 -4.18
N LEU A 108 -6.80 8.14 -3.64
CA LEU A 108 -5.80 8.94 -4.35
C LEU A 108 -5.37 8.23 -5.65
N PRO A 109 -5.03 9.01 -6.70
CA PRO A 109 -4.33 8.52 -7.88
C PRO A 109 -3.06 7.74 -7.50
N ASP A 110 -2.67 6.76 -8.31
CA ASP A 110 -1.58 5.83 -8.00
C ASP A 110 -0.24 6.55 -7.73
N ASP A 111 0.05 7.61 -8.49
CA ASP A 111 1.26 8.43 -8.35
C ASP A 111 1.31 9.22 -7.03
N LEU A 112 0.14 9.59 -6.50
CA LEU A 112 0.00 10.29 -5.21
C LEU A 112 -0.11 9.32 -4.04
N ARG A 113 -0.67 8.13 -4.24
CA ARG A 113 -0.92 7.13 -3.20
C ARG A 113 0.38 6.67 -2.53
N SER A 114 1.37 6.27 -3.32
CA SER A 114 2.66 5.78 -2.81
C SER A 114 3.43 6.87 -2.07
N ARG A 115 3.41 8.11 -2.59
CA ARG A 115 4.04 9.28 -1.97
C ARG A 115 3.38 9.64 -0.64
N CYS A 116 2.04 9.69 -0.63
CA CYS A 116 1.27 9.94 0.58
C CYS A 116 1.54 8.89 1.66
N ALA A 117 1.47 7.60 1.31
CA ALA A 117 1.76 6.52 2.25
C ALA A 117 3.18 6.61 2.81
N ASN A 118 4.16 6.96 1.98
CA ASN A 118 5.54 7.14 2.40
C ASN A 118 5.73 8.34 3.33
N ASP A 119 5.11 9.47 3.06
CA ASP A 119 5.20 10.65 3.95
C ASP A 119 4.55 10.39 5.32
N LEU A 120 3.46 9.61 5.35
CA LEU A 120 2.84 9.16 6.61
C LEU A 120 3.78 8.24 7.40
N LEU A 121 4.34 7.22 6.75
CA LEU A 121 5.18 6.18 7.39
C LEU A 121 6.60 6.64 7.71
N ARG A 122 7.12 7.68 7.04
CA ARG A 122 8.47 8.20 7.27
C ARG A 122 8.71 8.61 8.72
N HIS A 123 7.68 9.08 9.41
CA HIS A 123 7.72 9.48 10.82
C HIS A 123 8.03 8.32 11.77
N VAL A 124 7.74 7.08 11.36
CA VAL A 124 8.01 5.86 12.14
C VAL A 124 9.15 5.04 11.54
N GLY A 125 9.96 5.63 10.65
CA GLY A 125 11.10 4.95 10.02
C GLY A 125 10.69 3.85 9.03
N MET A 126 9.47 3.90 8.51
CA MET A 126 8.95 2.92 7.54
C MET A 126 8.74 3.56 6.16
N VAL A 127 8.76 2.71 5.13
CA VAL A 127 8.50 3.07 3.74
C VAL A 127 7.46 2.10 3.19
N ALA A 128 6.42 2.62 2.56
CA ALA A 128 5.47 1.84 1.78
C ALA A 128 6.07 1.48 0.42
N GLN A 129 6.01 0.20 0.07
CA GLN A 129 6.31 -0.30 -1.25
C GLN A 129 5.02 -0.64 -1.97
N GLU A 130 4.88 -0.20 -3.21
CA GLU A 130 3.77 -0.60 -4.06
C GLU A 130 3.88 -2.09 -4.37
N VAL A 131 2.78 -2.82 -4.15
CA VAL A 131 2.70 -4.22 -4.51
C VAL A 131 2.22 -4.29 -5.95
N VAL A 132 3.16 -4.45 -6.88
CA VAL A 132 2.83 -4.69 -8.29
C VAL A 132 2.31 -6.11 -8.41
N VAL A 133 0.99 -6.25 -8.57
CA VAL A 133 0.37 -7.53 -8.93
C VAL A 133 0.45 -7.66 -10.44
N GLU A 134 1.60 -8.06 -10.95
CA GLU A 134 1.66 -8.54 -12.34
C GLU A 134 0.84 -9.82 -12.43
N GLU A 135 -0.04 -9.92 -13.45
CA GLU A 135 -0.57 -11.20 -13.94
C GLU A 135 0.58 -11.99 -14.59
N SER A 136 1.62 -12.25 -13.83
CA SER A 136 2.70 -13.12 -14.28
C SER A 136 2.18 -14.55 -14.22
N THR A 137 2.43 -15.30 -15.30
CA THR A 137 2.32 -16.77 -15.33
C THR A 137 3.34 -17.45 -14.42
N SER A 138 4.18 -16.66 -13.74
CA SER A 138 5.14 -17.13 -12.76
C SER A 138 4.40 -17.70 -11.54
N ASN A 139 4.79 -18.91 -11.15
CA ASN A 139 4.30 -19.57 -9.97
C ASN A 139 5.45 -19.73 -8.95
N ALA A 140 5.12 -20.18 -7.74
CA ALA A 140 6.11 -20.37 -6.68
C ALA A 140 7.25 -21.30 -7.10
N LEU A 141 6.98 -22.29 -7.95
CA LEU A 141 7.98 -23.24 -8.44
C LEU A 141 9.02 -22.56 -9.35
N THR A 142 8.61 -21.64 -10.22
CA THR A 142 9.54 -20.88 -11.08
C THR A 142 10.50 -20.04 -10.24
N HIS A 143 9.98 -19.31 -9.25
CA HIS A 143 10.82 -18.50 -8.35
C HIS A 143 11.76 -19.37 -7.51
N PHE A 144 11.26 -20.49 -6.96
CA PHE A 144 12.07 -21.44 -6.19
C PHE A 144 13.22 -22.03 -7.01
N ARG A 145 12.97 -22.42 -8.27
CA ARG A 145 14.02 -22.91 -9.17
C ARG A 145 15.08 -21.86 -9.46
N SER A 146 14.68 -20.61 -9.67
CA SER A 146 15.63 -19.50 -9.87
C SER A 146 16.49 -19.27 -8.63
N ILE A 147 15.90 -19.25 -7.44
CA ILE A 147 16.67 -19.11 -6.18
C ILE A 147 17.68 -20.24 -6.03
N ILE A 148 17.28 -21.50 -6.26
CA ILE A 148 18.21 -22.64 -6.14
C ILE A 148 19.39 -22.48 -7.11
N LYS A 149 19.09 -22.13 -8.36
CA LYS A 149 20.13 -21.96 -9.39
C LYS A 149 21.11 -20.86 -8.97
N GLU A 150 20.63 -19.65 -8.72
CA GLU A 150 21.53 -18.52 -8.41
C GLU A 150 22.23 -18.71 -7.06
N SER A 151 21.62 -19.42 -6.09
CA SER A 151 22.29 -19.77 -4.82
C SER A 151 23.45 -20.72 -5.05
N ALA A 152 23.27 -21.75 -5.88
CA ALA A 152 24.33 -22.70 -6.20
C ALA A 152 25.48 -22.03 -6.97
N ASP A 153 25.16 -21.17 -7.94
CA ASP A 153 26.14 -20.44 -8.73
C ASP A 153 26.94 -19.45 -7.82
N THR A 154 26.25 -18.75 -6.91
CA THR A 154 26.89 -17.87 -5.91
C THR A 154 27.76 -18.65 -4.91
N GLU A 155 27.26 -19.77 -4.39
CA GLU A 155 28.01 -20.63 -3.45
C GLU A 155 29.28 -21.20 -4.09
N LEU A 156 29.21 -21.58 -5.36
CA LEU A 156 30.36 -22.08 -6.12
C LEU A 156 31.39 -20.97 -6.36
N ALA A 157 30.96 -19.80 -6.83
CA ALA A 157 31.86 -18.66 -7.03
C ALA A 157 32.52 -18.20 -5.72
N LEU A 158 31.78 -18.24 -4.59
CA LEU A 158 32.35 -17.96 -3.27
C LEU A 158 33.35 -19.02 -2.82
N ALA A 159 33.12 -20.29 -3.14
CA ALA A 159 34.04 -21.38 -2.79
C ALA A 159 35.36 -21.26 -3.56
N GLU A 160 35.35 -20.69 -4.77
CA GLU A 160 36.56 -20.41 -5.56
C GLU A 160 37.47 -19.36 -4.89
N LEU A 161 36.96 -18.51 -4.00
CA LEU A 161 37.78 -17.54 -3.25
C LEU A 161 38.58 -18.15 -2.08
N LEU A 162 38.42 -19.44 -1.77
CA LEU A 162 38.97 -20.04 -0.54
C LEU A 162 40.49 -20.22 -0.56
N ASP A 163 41.12 -20.27 -1.73
CA ASP A 163 42.58 -20.42 -1.88
C ASP A 163 43.32 -19.10 -2.15
N GLY A 164 42.57 -18.00 -2.25
CA GLY A 164 43.06 -16.65 -2.53
C GLY A 164 41.99 -15.84 -3.26
N GLU A 165 42.21 -14.54 -3.35
CA GLU A 165 41.26 -13.64 -4.02
C GLU A 165 41.99 -12.86 -5.11
N THR A 166 41.55 -13.00 -6.36
CA THR A 166 41.89 -12.09 -7.45
C THR A 166 40.76 -11.10 -7.71
N VAL A 167 41.08 -9.97 -8.33
CA VAL A 167 40.09 -8.94 -8.69
C VAL A 167 39.05 -9.50 -9.67
N GLU A 168 39.44 -10.40 -10.57
CA GLU A 168 38.53 -11.01 -11.54
C GLU A 168 37.52 -11.93 -10.86
N GLU A 169 37.97 -12.77 -9.92
CA GLU A 169 37.07 -13.65 -9.14
C GLU A 169 36.12 -12.84 -8.26
N LEU A 170 36.59 -11.76 -7.63
CA LEU A 170 35.75 -10.86 -6.84
C LEU A 170 34.65 -10.19 -7.68
N ILE A 171 34.94 -9.84 -8.94
CA ILE A 171 33.92 -9.29 -9.86
C ILE A 171 32.88 -10.36 -10.21
N THR A 172 33.31 -11.59 -10.50
CA THR A 172 32.41 -12.71 -10.78
C THR A 172 31.50 -12.98 -9.59
N VAL A 173 32.05 -13.10 -8.39
CA VAL A 173 31.27 -13.28 -7.16
C VAL A 173 30.27 -12.14 -6.94
N GLN A 174 30.68 -10.89 -7.19
CA GLN A 174 29.77 -9.75 -7.09
C GLN A 174 28.60 -9.84 -8.09
N GLN A 175 28.84 -10.34 -9.31
CA GLN A 175 27.79 -10.56 -10.30
C GLN A 175 26.81 -11.64 -9.82
N GLU A 176 27.31 -12.79 -9.38
CA GLU A 176 26.47 -13.90 -8.89
C GLU A 176 25.60 -13.49 -7.69
N ILE A 177 26.15 -12.74 -6.73
CA ILE A 177 25.40 -12.20 -5.60
C ILE A 177 24.26 -11.28 -6.07
N ASN A 178 24.52 -10.40 -7.04
CA ASN A 178 23.49 -9.51 -7.58
C ASN A 178 22.35 -10.30 -8.27
N GLU A 179 22.69 -11.40 -8.94
CA GLU A 179 21.69 -12.28 -9.57
C GLU A 179 20.82 -12.99 -8.52
N LEU A 180 21.44 -13.50 -7.44
CA LEU A 180 20.73 -14.09 -6.31
C LEU A 180 19.82 -13.08 -5.59
N GLU A 181 20.29 -11.84 -5.36
CA GLU A 181 19.48 -10.77 -4.80
C GLU A 181 18.26 -10.46 -5.68
N LEU A 182 18.45 -10.40 -7.00
CA LEU A 182 17.38 -10.18 -7.96
C LEU A 182 16.36 -11.33 -7.95
N ALA A 183 16.81 -12.58 -7.96
CA ALA A 183 15.95 -13.76 -7.89
C ALA A 183 15.12 -13.78 -6.60
N THR A 184 15.75 -13.47 -5.46
CA THR A 184 15.11 -13.40 -4.15
C THR A 184 14.10 -12.24 -4.07
N SER A 185 14.46 -11.07 -4.62
CA SER A 185 13.57 -9.90 -4.69
C SER A 185 12.32 -10.19 -5.52
N LYS A 186 12.47 -10.84 -6.68
CA LYS A 186 11.34 -11.29 -7.51
C LYS A 186 10.43 -12.25 -6.76
N ALA A 187 10.98 -13.22 -6.03
CA ALA A 187 10.20 -14.15 -5.22
C ALA A 187 9.44 -13.43 -4.09
N LYS A 188 10.08 -12.47 -3.41
CA LYS A 188 9.45 -11.63 -2.39
C LYS A 188 8.29 -10.80 -2.96
N ASN A 189 8.47 -10.22 -4.14
CA ASN A 189 7.42 -9.46 -4.83
C ASN A 189 6.24 -10.36 -5.20
N PHE A 190 6.50 -11.57 -5.72
CA PHE A 190 5.47 -12.57 -5.98
C PHE A 190 4.67 -12.93 -4.72
N VAL A 191 5.33 -13.20 -3.60
CA VAL A 191 4.66 -13.50 -2.32
C VAL A 191 3.82 -12.31 -1.85
N SER A 192 4.38 -11.10 -1.92
CA SER A 192 3.69 -9.85 -1.54
C SER A 192 2.43 -9.63 -2.39
N ALA A 193 2.53 -9.86 -3.71
CA ALA A 193 1.41 -9.80 -4.65
C ALA A 193 0.34 -10.85 -4.34
N LYS A 194 0.73 -12.10 -4.06
CA LYS A 194 -0.22 -13.16 -3.67
C LYS A 194 -0.92 -12.82 -2.37
N LEU A 195 -0.22 -12.36 -1.34
CA LEU A 195 -0.81 -11.92 -0.08
C LEU A 195 -1.78 -10.75 -0.28
N ALA A 196 -1.43 -9.77 -1.11
CA ALA A 196 -2.32 -8.65 -1.44
C ALA A 196 -3.59 -9.14 -2.15
N SER A 197 -3.47 -10.05 -3.13
CA SER A 197 -4.61 -10.62 -3.85
C SER A 197 -5.56 -11.41 -2.94
N MET A 198 -5.02 -12.19 -2.00
CA MET A 198 -5.82 -12.98 -1.05
C MET A 198 -6.57 -12.07 -0.05
N ARG A 199 -5.94 -11.00 0.44
CA ARG A 199 -6.59 -10.04 1.35
C ARG A 199 -7.70 -9.26 0.67
N ASN A 200 -7.62 -9.05 -0.64
CA ASN A 200 -8.61 -8.33 -1.43
C ASN A 200 -9.75 -9.22 -1.97
N ASN A 201 -9.69 -10.55 -1.77
CA ASN A 201 -10.75 -11.48 -2.18
C ASN A 201 -11.41 -12.13 -0.94
N PRO A 202 -12.57 -11.63 -0.46
CA PRO A 202 -13.17 -12.06 0.80
C PRO A 202 -13.88 -13.44 0.75
N LEU A 203 -13.51 -14.35 -0.15
CA LEU A 203 -14.12 -15.67 -0.31
C LEU A 203 -13.12 -16.83 -0.21
N ILE A 204 -12.30 -16.83 0.85
CA ILE A 204 -11.76 -18.10 1.37
C ILE A 204 -12.14 -18.19 2.84
N ASP A 205 -13.30 -18.80 3.05
CA ASP A 205 -13.73 -19.34 4.33
C ASP A 205 -12.67 -20.35 4.81
N VAL A 206 -11.90 -19.97 5.84
CA VAL A 206 -10.93 -20.86 6.51
C VAL A 206 -11.58 -21.57 7.71
N THR A 207 -12.89 -21.75 7.71
CA THR A 207 -13.58 -22.52 8.76
C THR A 207 -14.35 -23.70 8.16
N GLY A 208 -13.71 -24.89 8.10
CA GLY A 208 -14.48 -26.10 7.80
C GLY A 208 -13.76 -27.36 7.32
N ALA A 209 -12.53 -27.66 7.78
CA ALA A 209 -11.92 -28.97 7.58
C ALA A 209 -11.78 -29.73 8.91
N VAL A 210 -12.89 -29.90 9.63
CA VAL A 210 -12.99 -30.88 10.72
C VAL A 210 -14.37 -31.54 10.68
N GLY A 211 -14.40 -32.85 10.42
CA GLY A 211 -15.52 -33.72 10.75
C GLY A 211 -16.12 -34.51 9.58
N GLY A 212 -15.81 -35.80 9.50
CA GLY A 212 -16.50 -36.70 8.56
C GLY A 212 -15.93 -38.09 8.33
N ARG A 213 -15.28 -38.73 9.33
CA ARG A 213 -15.09 -40.20 9.30
C ARG A 213 -16.35 -40.85 9.86
N ALA A 214 -17.29 -41.22 8.98
CA ALA A 214 -18.16 -42.37 9.22
C ALA A 214 -17.28 -43.62 8.98
N GLY A 215 -17.12 -44.58 9.89
CA GLY A 215 -18.17 -45.21 10.69
C GLY A 215 -18.67 -46.42 9.93
N SER A 216 -17.79 -47.42 9.70
CA SER A 216 -18.12 -48.71 9.11
C SER A 216 -18.22 -49.75 10.22
N GLN A 217 -19.45 -50.09 10.60
CA GLN A 217 -19.84 -51.42 11.08
C GLN A 217 -21.18 -51.75 10.42
#